data_AF-A0A5S9MP01-F1
#
_entry.id   AF-A0A5S9MP01-F1
#
_cell.length_a   1.000
_cell.length_b   1.000
_cell.length_c   1.000
_cell.angle_alpha   90.00
_cell.angle_beta   90.00
_cell.angle_gamma   90.00
#
_symmetry.space_group_name_H-M   'P 1'
#
loop_
_entity.id
_entity.type
_entity.pdbx_description
1 polymer ?
#
loop_
_entity_poly.entity_id
_entity_poly.type
_entity_poly.pdbx_seq_one_letter_code
_entity_poly.pdbx_strand_id
1 'polypeptide(L)'
;MTGYNLKDLSIVNGQFVTDNGTNIFFDLYKEELLKNPYTAENARIAASHYGAQLFDLAKNGFDSIPDLVLSIGYQNDSLQDIGQKVNYGVKKAID
;
A
#
# COMPACT_ATOMS: atom_id res chain seq x y z
N MET A 1 6.75 -2.23 9.21
CA MET A 1 5.31 -2.26 8.88
C MET A 1 4.60 -2.49 10.21
N THR A 2 3.62 -1.66 10.54
CA THR A 2 3.18 -1.43 11.94
C THR A 2 2.45 -2.61 12.60
N GLY A 3 2.04 -3.63 11.85
CA GLY A 3 1.38 -4.84 12.36
C GLY A 3 -0.12 -4.70 12.66
N TYR A 4 -0.70 -3.51 12.48
CA TYR A 4 -2.13 -3.27 12.71
C TYR A 4 -2.97 -3.54 11.46
N ASN A 5 -4.15 -4.12 11.66
CA ASN A 5 -5.20 -4.20 10.65
C ASN A 5 -6.05 -2.92 10.71
N LEU A 6 -6.08 -2.15 9.63
CA LEU A 6 -6.80 -0.87 9.58
C LEU A 6 -8.32 -1.01 9.81
N LYS A 7 -8.90 -2.18 9.53
CA LYS A 7 -10.33 -2.45 9.74
C LYS A 7 -10.70 -2.53 11.22
N ASP A 8 -9.73 -2.81 12.07
CA ASP A 8 -9.93 -2.99 13.52
C ASP A 8 -9.71 -1.67 14.28
N LEU A 9 -9.34 -0.60 13.58
CA LEU A 9 -8.99 0.70 14.17
C LEU A 9 -10.16 1.67 14.14
N SER A 10 -10.18 2.56 15.12
CA SER A 10 -11.11 3.68 15.14
C SER A 10 -10.68 4.77 14.16
N ILE A 11 -11.65 5.43 13.53
CA ILE A 11 -11.41 6.60 12.69
C ILE A 11 -11.82 7.84 13.47
N VAL A 12 -10.86 8.71 13.77
CA VAL A 12 -11.09 9.99 14.47
C VAL A 12 -10.54 11.11 13.59
N ASN A 13 -11.40 12.07 13.19
CA ASN A 13 -11.02 13.18 12.31
C ASN A 13 -10.34 12.75 11.00
N GLY A 14 -10.77 11.63 10.41
CA GLY A 14 -10.19 11.08 9.17
C GLY A 14 -8.83 10.42 9.36
N GLN A 15 -8.47 10.06 10.59
CA GLN A 15 -7.21 9.39 10.91
C GLN A 15 -7.46 8.05 11.60
N PHE A 16 -6.64 7.05 11.29
CA PHE A 16 -6.70 5.74 11.94
C PHE A 16 -5.97 5.78 13.28
N VAL A 17 -6.70 5.40 14.34
CA VAL A 17 -6.28 5.50 15.72
C VAL A 17 -6.53 4.15 16.41
N THR A 18 -5.52 3.71 17.16
CA THR A 18 -5.61 2.51 18.02
C THR A 18 -6.46 2.78 19.27
N ASP A 19 -6.82 1.72 19.99
CA ASP A 19 -7.63 1.83 21.22
C ASP A 19 -7.00 2.71 22.29
N ASN A 20 -5.68 2.87 22.30
CA ASN A 20 -4.96 3.71 23.24
C ASN A 20 -4.78 5.18 22.76
N GLY A 21 -5.34 5.55 21.61
CA GLY A 21 -5.24 6.89 21.05
C GLY A 21 -4.04 7.15 20.13
N THR A 22 -3.19 6.14 19.87
CA THR A 22 -2.02 6.29 18.98
C THR A 22 -2.46 6.38 17.51
N ASN A 23 -1.97 7.38 16.78
CA ASN A 23 -2.20 7.53 15.35
C ASN A 23 -1.23 6.63 14.55
N ILE A 24 -1.76 5.68 13.80
CA ILE A 24 -0.93 4.70 13.07
C ILE A 24 0.05 5.36 12.09
N PHE A 25 -0.39 6.40 11.39
CA PHE A 25 0.42 6.98 10.34
C PHE A 25 1.51 7.91 10.90
N PHE A 26 1.13 8.85 11.78
CA PHE A 26 2.05 9.85 12.31
C PHE A 26 2.99 9.28 13.38
N ASP A 27 2.48 8.44 14.28
CA ASP A 27 3.23 8.03 15.47
C ASP A 27 4.00 6.72 15.25
N LEU A 28 3.52 5.85 14.35
CA LEU A 28 4.18 4.56 14.10
C LEU A 28 4.83 4.50 12.73
N TYR A 29 4.06 4.64 11.65
CA TYR A 29 4.56 4.39 10.30
C TYR A 29 5.69 5.35 9.90
N LYS A 30 5.51 6.65 10.14
CA LYS A 30 6.54 7.66 9.84
C LYS A 30 7.83 7.42 10.65
N GLU A 31 7.70 7.05 11.92
CA GLU A 31 8.87 6.74 12.75
C GLU A 31 9.62 5.50 12.25
N GLU A 32 8.90 4.45 11.87
CA GLU A 32 9.51 3.23 11.31
C GLU A 32 10.28 3.52 10.03
N LEU A 33 9.73 4.35 9.14
CA LEU A 33 10.42 4.75 7.92
C LEU A 33 11.72 5.51 8.18
N LEU A 34 11.77 6.33 9.22
CA LEU A 34 12.96 7.10 9.61
C LEU A 34 14.01 6.22 10.30
N LYS A 35 13.59 5.19 11.05
CA LYS A 35 14.50 4.25 11.73
C LYS A 35 15.19 3.29 10.76
N ASN A 36 14.60 3.03 9.60
CA ASN A 36 15.17 2.12 8.61
C ASN A 36 16.14 2.87 7.66
N PRO A 37 17.44 2.50 7.63
CA PRO A 37 18.46 3.20 6.85
C PRO A 37 18.21 3.14 5.33
N TYR A 38 17.46 2.14 4.84
CA TYR A 38 17.12 2.00 3.43
C TYR A 38 15.95 2.89 3.00
N THR A 39 15.13 3.35 3.96
CA THR A 39 13.94 4.16 3.67
C THR A 39 14.06 5.59 4.19
N ALA A 40 14.99 5.88 5.10
CA ALA A 40 15.11 7.16 5.79
C ALA A 40 15.22 8.36 4.83
N GLU A 41 16.04 8.24 3.77
CA GLU A 41 16.21 9.28 2.76
C GLU A 41 14.89 9.66 2.08
N ASN A 42 14.05 8.66 1.81
CA ASN A 42 12.77 8.82 1.11
C ASN A 42 11.55 8.86 2.06
N ALA A 43 11.78 8.81 3.37
CA ALA A 43 10.72 8.67 4.37
C ALA A 43 9.68 9.79 4.27
N ARG A 44 10.12 11.03 3.99
CA ARG A 44 9.21 12.17 3.81
C ARG A 44 8.31 12.00 2.58
N ILE A 45 8.87 11.55 1.47
CA ILE A 45 8.12 11.36 0.21
C ILE A 45 7.12 10.22 0.38
N ALA A 46 7.56 9.09 0.92
CA ALA A 46 6.72 7.94 1.23
C ALA A 46 5.58 8.33 2.19
N ALA A 47 5.90 9.06 3.27
CA ALA A 47 4.91 9.56 4.21
C ALA A 47 3.86 10.43 3.50
N SER A 48 4.26 11.46 2.74
CA SER A 48 3.29 12.30 2.05
C SER A 48 2.38 11.53 1.10
N HIS A 49 2.91 10.54 0.39
CA HIS A 49 2.12 9.73 -0.56
C HIS A 49 1.11 8.82 0.14
N TYR A 50 1.58 8.00 1.09
CA TYR A 50 0.72 7.04 1.78
C TYR A 50 -0.21 7.70 2.82
N GLY A 51 0.19 8.83 3.40
CA GLY A 51 -0.64 9.59 4.33
C GLY A 51 -1.91 10.13 3.67
N ALA A 52 -1.80 10.62 2.43
CA ALA A 52 -2.96 11.06 1.66
C ALA A 52 -3.91 9.89 1.34
N GLN A 53 -3.37 8.75 0.92
CA GLN A 53 -4.16 7.54 0.64
C GLN A 53 -4.90 7.03 1.89
N LEU A 54 -4.25 7.05 3.06
CA LEU A 54 -4.89 6.65 4.31
C LEU A 54 -6.00 7.63 4.71
N PHE A 55 -5.81 8.93 4.51
CA PHE A 55 -6.85 9.92 4.79
C PHE A 55 -8.07 9.72 3.88
N ASP A 56 -7.84 9.51 2.58
CA ASP A 56 -8.91 9.25 1.62
C ASP A 56 -9.64 7.93 1.94
N LEU A 57 -8.91 6.88 2.31
CA LEU A 57 -9.47 5.61 2.75
C LEU A 57 -10.31 5.76 4.03
N ALA A 58 -9.82 6.51 5.02
CA ALA A 58 -10.56 6.77 6.26
C ALA A 58 -11.85 7.56 6.01
N LYS A 59 -11.85 8.45 5.01
CA LYS A 59 -13.01 9.26 4.65
C LYS A 59 -14.04 8.48 3.83
N ASN A 60 -13.59 7.70 2.85
CA ASN A 60 -14.46 7.08 1.85
C ASN A 60 -14.80 5.61 2.16
N GLY A 61 -14.07 4.99 3.10
CA GLY A 61 -14.25 3.59 3.48
C GLY A 61 -13.51 2.61 2.56
N PHE A 62 -13.38 1.36 3.01
CA PHE A 62 -12.68 0.30 2.28
C PHE A 62 -13.31 -0.03 0.92
N ASP A 63 -14.63 0.06 0.82
CA ASP A 63 -15.37 -0.23 -0.41
C ASP A 63 -15.16 0.84 -1.50
N SER A 64 -14.48 1.95 -1.17
CA SER A 64 -14.12 3.01 -2.13
C SER A 64 -12.95 2.65 -3.03
N ILE A 65 -12.15 1.64 -2.65
CA ILE A 65 -11.02 1.17 -3.43
C ILE A 65 -11.45 -0.07 -4.20
N PRO A 66 -11.33 -0.10 -5.54
CA PRO A 66 -11.65 -1.29 -6.30
C PRO A 66 -10.71 -2.44 -5.91
N ASP A 67 -11.26 -3.64 -5.79
CA ASP A 67 -10.48 -4.83 -5.53
C ASP A 67 -9.41 -5.02 -6.60
N LEU A 68 -8.18 -5.30 -6.16
CA LEU A 68 -7.11 -5.67 -7.08
C LEU A 68 -7.29 -7.14 -7.50
N VAL A 69 -7.98 -7.34 -8.62
CA VAL A 69 -8.17 -8.67 -9.21
C VAL A 69 -6.96 -9.04 -10.06
N LEU A 70 -6.12 -9.93 -9.52
CA LEU A 70 -5.03 -10.52 -10.30
C LEU A 70 -5.55 -11.71 -11.10
N SER A 71 -5.40 -11.66 -12.42
CA SER A 71 -5.77 -12.76 -13.31
C SER A 71 -4.50 -13.32 -13.94
N ILE A 72 -4.13 -14.56 -13.60
CA ILE A 72 -2.93 -15.22 -14.14
C ILE A 72 -3.32 -16.32 -15.12
N GLY A 73 -2.78 -16.24 -16.32
CA GLY A 73 -2.81 -17.32 -17.32
C GLY A 73 -1.44 -17.98 -17.45
N TYR A 74 -1.42 -19.23 -17.91
CA TYR A 74 -0.19 -19.93 -18.28
C TYR A 74 -0.17 -20.19 -19.79
N GLN A 75 0.81 -19.62 -20.49
CA GLN A 75 0.98 -19.78 -21.93
C GLN A 75 2.44 -19.59 -22.32
N ASN A 76 2.91 -20.33 -23.34
CA ASN A 76 4.28 -20.25 -23.84
C ASN A 76 5.31 -20.47 -22.72
N ASP A 77 5.06 -21.48 -21.89
CA ASP A 77 5.87 -21.85 -20.73
C ASP A 77 6.08 -20.74 -19.68
N SER A 78 5.22 -19.72 -19.64
CA SER A 78 5.30 -18.60 -18.70
C SER A 78 3.95 -18.21 -18.10
N LEU A 79 3.99 -17.70 -16.86
CA LEU A 79 2.86 -17.08 -16.18
C LEU A 79 2.70 -15.63 -16.65
N GLN A 80 1.50 -15.27 -17.08
CA GLN A 80 1.18 -13.95 -17.60
C GLN A 80 0.03 -13.34 -16.82
N ASP A 81 0.11 -12.04 -16.53
CA ASP A 81 -1.04 -11.29 -16.04
C ASP A 81 -1.95 -10.97 -17.24
N ILE A 82 -3.03 -11.75 -17.36
CA ILE A 82 -3.99 -11.61 -18.47
C ILE A 82 -4.91 -10.40 -18.28
N GLY A 83 -4.90 -9.76 -17.11
CA GLY A 83 -5.61 -8.50 -16.85
C GLY A 83 -4.86 -7.26 -17.34
N GLN A 84 -3.58 -7.39 -17.71
CA GLN A 84 -2.74 -6.28 -18.13
C GLN A 84 -2.50 -6.23 -19.64
N LYS A 85 -2.42 -5.01 -20.17
CA LYS A 85 -2.06 -4.77 -21.59
C LYS A 85 -0.59 -5.09 -21.90
N VAL A 86 0.29 -4.99 -20.90
CA VAL A 86 1.73 -5.23 -21.03
C VAL A 86 2.12 -6.33 -20.06
N ASN A 87 2.70 -7.40 -20.60
CA ASN A 87 3.16 -8.55 -19.84
C ASN A 87 4.68 -8.56 -19.71
N TYR A 88 5.18 -8.74 -18.49
CA TYR A 88 6.62 -8.73 -18.18
C TYR A 88 7.21 -10.13 -17.99
N GLY A 89 6.39 -11.18 -18.14
CA GLY A 89 6.76 -12.58 -17.87
C GLY A 89 7.53 -13.31 -18.97
N VAL A 90 7.69 -12.71 -20.15
CA VAL A 90 8.48 -13.28 -21.25
C VAL A 90 9.76 -12.47 -21.41
N LYS A 91 10.93 -13.14 -21.41
CA LYS A 91 12.18 -12.49 -21.83
C LYS A 91 11.93 -11.84 -23.19
N LYS A 92 12.13 -10.53 -23.29
CA LYS A 92 12.21 -9.85 -24.59
C LYS A 92 13.32 -10.57 -25.38
N ALA A 93 12.95 -11.28 -26.45
CA ALA A 93 13.92 -11.63 -27.47
C ALA A 93 14.41 -10.29 -28.04
N ILE A 94 15.71 -10.04 -27.89
CA ILE A 94 16.38 -8.93 -28.55
C ILE A 94 16.69 -9.47 -29.94
N ASP A 95 16.00 -8.97 -30.96
CA ASP A 95 16.33 -9.20 -32.37
C ASP A 95 17.65 -8.49 -32.74
#